data_AF-A0AAE0ZAL3-F1
#
_entry.id   AF-A0AAE0ZAL3-F1
#
_cell.length_a   1.000
_cell.length_b   1.000
_cell.length_c   1.000
_cell.angle_alpha   90.00
_cell.angle_beta   90.00
_cell.angle_gamma   90.00
#
_symmetry.space_group_name_H-M   'P 1'
#
loop_
_entity.id
_entity.type
_entity.pdbx_description
1 polymer ?
#
loop_
_entity_poly.entity_id
_entity_poly.type
_entity_poly.pdbx_seq_one_letter_code
_entity_poly.pdbx_strand_id
1 'polypeptide(L)'
;MADGPDGITVVTDTDVFFLNGRPCELSDYSHVPTNRLSVPKERNCFNSDRKEHYPGSRYDRLFAKVDGYNNKLHRDDREHAKSRGLTVNDEEKQKEVPTLSSTIYGHRLNLHVDHPDRKHVRIGHVQSEFYRRNGIPNSAEI
;
A
#
# COMPACT_ATOMS: atom_id res chain seq x y z
N MET A 1 36.77 -7.90 31.41
CA MET A 1 35.77 -8.90 30.99
C MET A 1 34.62 -8.10 30.42
N ALA A 2 34.29 -8.29 29.14
CA ALA A 2 33.23 -7.52 28.51
C ALA A 2 31.90 -8.06 29.02
N ASP A 3 31.29 -7.36 29.97
CA ASP A 3 29.91 -7.60 30.36
C ASP A 3 29.06 -7.49 29.07
N GLY A 4 28.24 -8.51 28.83
CA GLY A 4 27.34 -8.53 27.67
C GLY A 4 26.44 -7.29 27.66
N PRO A 5 25.79 -6.97 26.52
CA PRO A 5 24.99 -5.75 26.42
C PRO A 5 23.92 -5.75 27.53
N ASP A 6 24.03 -4.80 28.46
CA ASP A 6 23.02 -4.54 29.49
C ASP A 6 21.66 -4.38 28.81
N GLY A 7 20.73 -5.27 29.14
CA GLY A 7 19.42 -5.30 28.50
C GLY A 7 18.40 -6.08 29.31
N ILE A 8 17.13 -5.76 29.07
CA ILE A 8 15.99 -6.37 29.76
C ILE A 8 15.21 -7.21 28.75
N THR A 9 14.94 -8.46 29.09
CA THR A 9 14.01 -9.28 28.33
C THR A 9 12.60 -9.04 28.89
N VAL A 10 11.71 -8.49 28.07
CA VAL A 10 10.31 -8.25 28.41
C VAL A 10 9.47 -9.30 27.71
N VAL A 11 8.84 -10.17 28.49
CA VAL A 11 7.87 -11.15 28.00
C VAL A 11 6.49 -10.54 28.13
N THR A 12 5.79 -10.43 27.01
CA THR A 12 4.37 -10.05 26.93
C THR A 12 3.54 -11.26 26.56
N ASP A 13 2.21 -11.18 26.68
CA ASP A 13 1.31 -12.27 26.30
C ASP A 13 1.47 -12.68 24.82
N THR A 14 1.89 -11.75 23.98
CA THR A 14 2.04 -11.95 22.53
C THR A 14 3.47 -12.23 22.09
N ASP A 15 4.46 -11.58 22.70
CA ASP A 15 5.83 -11.51 22.17
C ASP A 15 6.90 -11.38 23.25
N VAL A 16 8.13 -11.79 22.92
CA VAL A 16 9.33 -11.59 23.74
C VAL A 16 10.22 -10.52 23.11
N PHE A 17 10.47 -9.44 23.84
CA PHE A 17 11.33 -8.33 23.42
C PHE A 17 12.64 -8.33 24.18
N PHE A 18 13.75 -8.12 23.47
CA PHE A 18 15.03 -7.81 24.10
C PHE A 18 15.29 -6.31 23.95
N LEU A 19 15.27 -5.60 25.08
CA LEU A 19 15.51 -4.17 25.14
C LEU A 19 16.96 -3.91 25.51
N ASN A 20 17.72 -3.35 24.58
CA ASN A 20 19.11 -2.94 24.81
C ASN A 20 19.14 -1.58 25.51
N GLY A 21 19.90 -1.46 26.60
CA GLY A 21 20.13 -0.19 27.29
C GLY A 21 19.98 -0.28 28.80
N ARG A 22 20.27 0.83 29.47
CA ARG A 22 20.16 0.91 30.94
C ARG A 22 18.69 0.99 31.35
N PRO A 23 18.29 0.47 32.52
CA PRO A 23 16.90 0.51 32.98
C PRO A 23 16.28 1.93 32.96
N CYS A 24 17.07 2.98 33.23
CA CYS A 24 16.61 4.37 33.17
C CYS A 24 16.32 4.89 31.74
N GLU A 25 16.88 4.25 30.71
CA GLU A 25 16.66 4.57 29.30
C GLU A 25 15.45 3.81 28.72
N LEU A 26 15.08 2.70 29.38
CA LEU A 26 14.01 1.78 28.96
C LEU A 26 12.62 2.18 29.46
N SER A 27 12.43 3.42 29.94
CA SER A 27 11.09 3.90 30.29
C SER A 27 10.19 3.98 29.05
N ASP A 28 8.90 3.69 29.22
CA ASP A 28 7.89 3.70 28.16
C ASP A 28 7.84 5.02 27.38
N TYR A 29 8.15 6.14 28.05
CA TYR A 29 8.12 7.49 27.47
C TYR A 29 9.41 7.88 26.74
N SER A 30 10.53 7.21 27.01
CA SER A 30 11.86 7.61 26.53
C SER A 30 12.51 6.59 25.61
N HIS A 31 12.05 5.34 25.65
CA HIS A 31 12.68 4.27 24.90
C HIS A 31 12.43 4.42 23.40
N VAL A 32 13.49 4.65 22.64
CA VAL A 32 13.45 4.67 21.17
C VAL A 32 14.19 3.44 20.66
N PRO A 33 13.49 2.44 20.10
CA PRO A 33 14.15 1.25 19.58
C PRO A 33 15.08 1.64 18.43
N THR A 34 16.34 1.19 18.52
CA THR A 34 17.36 1.39 17.48
C THR A 34 16.97 0.71 16.18
N ASN A 35 16.27 -0.41 16.29
CA ASN A 35 15.85 -1.22 15.16
C ASN A 35 14.34 -1.55 15.26
N ARG A 36 13.55 -1.10 14.28
CA ARG A 36 12.12 -1.46 14.14
C ARG A 36 11.89 -2.58 13.11
N LEU A 37 12.96 -3.18 12.60
CA LEU A 37 12.97 -4.15 11.50
C LEU A 37 12.46 -5.54 11.94
N SER A 38 12.54 -5.89 13.23
CA SER A 38 12.10 -7.19 13.77
C SER A 38 10.60 -7.27 14.10
N VAL A 39 9.84 -6.21 13.80
CA VAL A 39 8.42 -6.13 14.17
C VAL A 39 7.56 -6.90 13.15
N PRO A 40 6.63 -7.77 13.60
CA PRO A 40 5.68 -8.47 12.73
C PRO A 40 4.83 -7.52 11.88
N LYS A 41 4.36 -7.97 10.72
CA LYS A 41 3.52 -7.17 9.80
C LYS A 41 2.26 -6.63 10.49
N GLU A 42 1.67 -7.40 11.40
CA GLU A 42 0.40 -7.09 12.10
C GLU A 42 0.48 -5.86 13.00
N ARG A 43 1.70 -5.40 13.33
CA ARG A 43 1.94 -4.23 14.17
C ARG A 43 2.20 -2.96 13.37
N ASN A 44 2.25 -3.04 12.03
CA ASN A 44 2.31 -1.86 11.19
C ASN A 44 0.90 -1.36 10.83
N CYS A 45 0.81 -0.13 10.33
CA CYS A 45 -0.48 0.50 10.04
C CYS A 45 -1.27 -0.17 8.89
N PHE A 46 -0.61 -0.88 7.97
CA PHE A 46 -1.21 -1.45 6.77
C PHE A 46 -1.32 -2.99 6.78
N ASN A 47 -0.88 -3.64 7.85
CA ASN A 47 -0.64 -5.07 7.94
C ASN A 47 0.18 -5.66 6.77
N SER A 48 1.05 -4.84 6.18
CA SER A 48 1.78 -5.19 4.96
C SER A 48 3.16 -5.75 5.22
N ASP A 49 3.75 -6.45 4.26
CA ASP A 49 5.15 -6.87 4.39
C ASP A 49 6.08 -5.66 4.47
N ARG A 50 7.13 -5.77 5.29
CA ARG A 50 8.07 -4.66 5.48
C ARG A 50 8.87 -4.44 4.20
N LYS A 51 8.94 -3.20 3.76
CA LYS A 51 9.90 -2.80 2.72
C LYS A 51 11.31 -2.77 3.28
N GLU A 52 12.28 -3.10 2.44
CA GLU A 52 13.68 -2.80 2.71
C GLU A 52 13.88 -1.29 2.68
N HIS A 53 13.71 -0.67 3.85
CA HIS A 53 14.27 0.65 4.08
C HIS A 53 15.69 0.46 4.57
N TYR A 54 16.62 1.25 4.04
CA TYR A 54 17.95 1.34 4.62
C TYR A 54 17.80 1.64 6.12
N PRO A 55 18.45 0.88 7.02
CA PRO A 55 18.60 1.26 8.41
C PRO A 55 19.54 2.46 8.44
N GLY A 56 19.05 3.62 8.01
CA GLY A 56 19.78 4.86 8.15
C GLY A 56 19.92 5.10 9.64
N SER A 57 21.16 5.05 10.12
CA SER A 57 21.48 5.55 11.45
C SER A 57 20.96 7.00 11.55
N ARG A 58 20.70 7.50 12.76
CA ARG A 58 20.28 8.92 12.91
C ARG A 58 21.28 9.86 12.24
N TYR A 59 22.55 9.46 12.23
CA TYR A 59 23.61 10.14 11.52
C TYR A 59 23.35 10.18 10.01
N ASP A 60 23.16 9.04 9.35
CA ASP A 60 22.93 9.00 7.90
C ASP A 60 21.67 9.79 7.49
N ARG A 61 20.62 9.79 8.31
CA ARG A 61 19.43 10.61 8.02
C ARG A 61 19.68 12.12 8.09
N LEU A 62 20.61 12.55 8.93
CA LEU A 62 20.96 13.96 9.08
C LEU A 62 21.99 14.40 8.02
N PHE A 63 22.94 13.52 7.70
CA PHE A 63 24.12 13.88 6.91
C PHE A 63 24.15 13.31 5.49
N ALA A 64 23.41 12.23 5.20
CA ALA A 64 23.31 11.63 3.86
C ALA A 64 22.07 12.10 3.10
N LYS A 65 21.63 13.35 3.34
CA LYS A 65 20.52 13.94 2.58
C LYS A 65 20.95 14.07 1.12
N VAL A 66 20.09 13.63 0.20
CA VAL A 66 20.31 13.83 -1.23
C VAL A 66 20.15 15.32 -1.53
N ASP A 67 21.23 15.97 -1.94
CA ASP A 67 21.21 17.35 -2.39
C ASP A 67 20.51 17.44 -3.76
N GLY A 68 19.40 18.19 -3.82
CA GLY A 68 18.65 18.36 -5.05
C GLY A 68 17.40 19.22 -4.86
N TYR A 69 17.24 20.22 -5.72
CA TYR A 69 16.03 21.03 -5.80
C TYR A 69 15.03 20.41 -6.79
N ASN A 70 13.79 20.17 -6.35
CA ASN A 70 12.73 19.70 -7.22
C ASN A 70 11.66 20.77 -7.39
N ASN A 71 11.81 21.57 -8.45
CA ASN A 71 10.90 22.67 -8.80
C ASN A 71 9.42 22.25 -9.01
N LYS A 72 9.12 20.95 -9.10
CA LYS A 72 7.75 20.42 -9.18
C LYS A 72 7.10 20.24 -7.81
N LEU A 73 7.87 20.37 -6.72
CA LEU A 73 7.36 20.35 -5.36
C LEU A 73 7.04 21.78 -4.92
N HIS A 74 5.88 21.95 -4.29
CA HIS A 74 5.43 23.25 -3.78
C HIS A 74 6.15 23.65 -2.47
N ARG A 75 6.82 22.68 -1.81
CA ARG A 75 7.62 22.84 -0.61
C ARG A 75 8.85 21.96 -0.75
N ASP A 76 10.00 22.58 -0.90
CA ASP A 76 11.25 21.96 -1.36
C ASP A 76 11.95 21.05 -0.35
N ASP A 77 11.37 20.83 0.83
CA ASP A 77 12.01 20.12 1.94
C ASP A 77 11.34 18.78 2.31
N ARG A 78 10.23 18.40 1.67
CA ARG A 78 9.51 17.16 1.99
C ARG A 78 9.72 16.09 0.91
N GLU A 79 10.52 15.08 1.25
CA GLU A 79 10.84 13.91 0.40
C GLU A 79 9.58 13.23 -0.18
N HIS A 80 8.51 13.11 0.62
CA HIS A 80 7.27 12.43 0.22
C HIS A 80 6.08 13.37 0.01
N ALA A 81 6.33 14.64 -0.36
CA ALA A 81 5.24 15.57 -0.68
C ALA A 81 4.30 15.00 -1.76
N LYS A 82 2.98 15.13 -1.54
CA LYS A 82 1.92 14.53 -2.38
C LYS A 82 2.03 13.01 -2.54
N SER A 83 2.50 12.32 -1.49
CA SER A 83 2.68 10.86 -1.47
C SER A 83 3.64 10.32 -2.54
N ARG A 84 4.55 11.16 -3.06
CA ARG A 84 5.55 10.73 -4.04
C ARG A 84 6.53 9.74 -3.40
N GLY A 85 6.77 8.63 -4.10
CA GLY A 85 7.61 7.54 -3.61
C GLY A 85 6.92 6.63 -2.59
N LEU A 86 5.71 6.97 -2.13
CA LEU A 86 4.91 6.11 -1.26
C LEU A 86 3.92 5.31 -2.12
N THR A 87 3.84 3.99 -1.89
CA THR A 87 2.88 3.10 -2.57
C THR A 87 1.77 2.68 -1.62
N VAL A 88 1.15 3.67 -0.96
CA VAL A 88 0.13 3.45 0.08
C VAL A 88 -1.02 2.57 -0.41
N ASN A 89 -1.45 2.77 -1.66
CA ASN A 89 -2.53 1.99 -2.26
C ASN A 89 -2.19 0.49 -2.39
N ASP A 90 -0.93 0.15 -2.67
CA ASP A 90 -0.53 -1.25 -2.80
C ASP A 90 -0.37 -1.92 -1.44
N GLU A 91 0.09 -1.17 -0.43
CA GLU A 91 0.17 -1.63 0.96
C GLU A 91 -1.23 -1.88 1.54
N GLU A 92 -2.20 -1.01 1.26
CA GLU A 92 -3.57 -1.15 1.77
C GLU A 92 -4.32 -2.35 1.16
N LYS A 93 -3.95 -2.83 -0.05
CA LYS A 93 -4.57 -4.02 -0.67
C LYS A 93 -4.36 -5.31 0.13
N GLN A 94 -3.30 -5.41 0.93
CA GLN A 94 -3.05 -6.59 1.76
C GLN A 94 -4.02 -6.66 2.94
N LYS A 95 -4.64 -5.55 3.31
CA LYS A 95 -5.59 -5.48 4.41
C LYS A 95 -6.96 -5.98 3.97
N GLU A 96 -7.52 -6.92 4.72
CA GLU A 96 -8.87 -7.45 4.47
C GLU A 96 -9.94 -6.34 4.56
N VAL A 97 -9.81 -5.47 5.57
CA VAL A 97 -10.69 -4.32 5.80
C VAL A 97 -9.90 -3.02 5.58
N PRO A 98 -10.09 -2.31 4.45
CA PRO A 98 -9.37 -1.06 4.17
C PRO A 98 -9.67 0.00 5.22
N THR A 99 -8.71 0.91 5.44
CA THR A 99 -8.76 1.90 6.53
C THR A 99 -9.43 3.21 6.08
N LEU A 100 -9.46 3.51 4.77
CA LEU A 100 -10.10 4.71 4.20
C LEU A 100 -10.79 4.46 2.83
N SER A 101 -11.30 5.55 2.24
CA SER A 101 -12.67 5.75 1.69
C SER A 101 -13.19 4.89 0.52
N SER A 102 -14.53 4.90 0.44
CA SER A 102 -15.46 4.23 -0.49
C SER A 102 -15.14 4.26 -1.99
N THR A 103 -14.17 5.04 -2.46
CA THR A 103 -13.77 5.12 -3.88
C THR A 103 -13.14 3.83 -4.39
N ILE A 104 -12.53 3.02 -3.52
CA ILE A 104 -11.97 1.70 -3.90
C ILE A 104 -13.08 0.64 -4.07
N TYR A 105 -14.20 0.74 -3.35
CA TYR A 105 -15.27 -0.27 -3.40
C TYR A 105 -15.96 -0.33 -4.77
N GLY A 106 -16.10 0.80 -5.48
CA GLY A 106 -16.71 0.84 -6.81
C GLY A 106 -15.78 0.40 -7.96
N HIS A 107 -14.47 0.34 -7.73
CA HIS A 107 -13.47 0.10 -8.78
C HIS A 107 -12.87 -1.31 -8.79
N ARG A 108 -13.40 -2.22 -7.97
CA ARG A 108 -13.01 -3.65 -7.92
C ARG A 108 -13.54 -4.43 -9.14
N LEU A 109 -13.29 -3.92 -10.35
CA LEU A 109 -13.70 -4.53 -11.63
C LEU A 109 -13.15 -5.95 -11.78
N ASN A 110 -11.98 -6.23 -11.20
CA ASN A 110 -11.35 -7.56 -11.25
C ASN A 110 -12.10 -8.62 -10.44
N LEU A 111 -12.87 -8.25 -9.41
CA LEU A 111 -13.60 -9.22 -8.60
C LEU A 111 -14.86 -9.75 -9.30
N HIS A 112 -15.28 -9.18 -10.44
CA HIS A 112 -16.48 -9.58 -11.19
C HIS A 112 -17.66 -9.92 -10.26
N VAL A 113 -17.83 -9.15 -9.18
CA VAL A 113 -18.88 -9.40 -8.17
C VAL A 113 -20.25 -9.32 -8.83
N ASP A 114 -20.36 -8.43 -9.83
CA ASP A 114 -21.47 -8.43 -10.77
C ASP A 114 -21.12 -9.40 -11.91
N HIS A 115 -21.95 -10.43 -12.08
CA HIS A 115 -21.72 -11.45 -13.10
C HIS A 115 -21.78 -10.76 -14.47
N PRO A 116 -20.82 -10.98 -15.39
CA PRO A 116 -20.86 -10.39 -16.73
C PRO A 116 -22.02 -10.92 -17.60
N ASP A 117 -22.95 -11.66 -17.01
CA ASP A 117 -24.04 -12.29 -17.75
C ASP A 117 -25.01 -11.23 -18.23
N ARG A 118 -25.03 -11.03 -19.55
CA ARG A 118 -25.91 -10.08 -20.23
C ARG A 118 -27.31 -10.68 -20.42
N LYS A 119 -27.88 -11.29 -19.37
CA LYS A 119 -29.19 -11.96 -19.43
C LYS A 119 -30.31 -11.02 -19.86
N HIS A 120 -30.21 -9.74 -19.52
CA HIS A 120 -31.21 -8.72 -19.81
C HIS A 120 -30.57 -7.47 -20.41
N VAL A 121 -30.06 -7.56 -21.64
CA VAL A 121 -29.50 -6.41 -22.34
C VAL A 121 -30.35 -6.04 -23.55
N ARG A 122 -30.47 -4.74 -23.82
CA ARG A 122 -31.14 -4.24 -25.02
C ARG A 122 -30.37 -4.68 -26.26
N ILE A 123 -31.02 -5.47 -27.11
CA ILE A 123 -30.49 -5.90 -28.40
C ILE A 123 -31.12 -5.00 -29.48
N GLY A 124 -30.28 -4.48 -30.38
CA GLY A 124 -30.72 -3.61 -31.48
C GLY A 124 -31.36 -4.39 -32.63
N HIS A 125 -32.47 -5.10 -32.38
CA HIS A 125 -33.15 -5.96 -33.37
C HIS A 125 -33.43 -5.25 -34.69
N VAL A 126 -33.93 -4.01 -34.64
CA VAL A 126 -34.22 -3.21 -35.85
C VAL A 126 -32.96 -2.99 -36.68
N GLN A 127 -31.84 -2.62 -36.04
CA GLN A 127 -30.58 -2.40 -36.73
C GLN A 127 -30.01 -3.69 -37.34
N SER A 128 -30.16 -4.83 -36.65
CA SER A 128 -29.63 -6.11 -37.12
C SER A 128 -30.49 -6.78 -38.19
N GLU A 129 -31.82 -6.65 -38.11
CA GLU A 129 -32.75 -7.40 -38.96
C GLU A 129 -33.20 -6.59 -40.18
N PHE A 130 -33.47 -5.29 -40.02
CA PHE A 130 -34.03 -4.48 -41.11
C PHE A 130 -32.96 -3.95 -42.05
N TYR A 131 -31.76 -3.64 -41.54
CA TYR A 131 -30.70 -3.04 -42.34
C TYR A 131 -29.64 -4.07 -42.71
N ARG A 132 -29.58 -4.44 -44.00
CA ARG A 132 -28.53 -5.31 -44.53
C ARG A 132 -27.24 -4.51 -44.72
N ARG A 133 -26.10 -5.07 -44.29
CA ARG A 133 -24.78 -4.42 -44.47
C ARG A 133 -24.33 -4.36 -45.92
N ASN A 134 -24.77 -5.33 -46.72
CA ASN A 134 -24.45 -5.41 -48.14
C ASN A 134 -25.68 -4.88 -48.87
N GLY A 135 -25.64 -3.64 -49.35
CA GLY A 135 -26.73 -2.96 -50.08
C GLY A 135 -27.06 -3.59 -51.44
N ILE A 136 -26.95 -4.91 -51.57
CA ILE A 136 -27.28 -5.67 -52.76
C ILE A 136 -28.80 -5.92 -52.68
N PRO A 137 -29.60 -5.41 -53.63
CA PRO A 137 -31.01 -5.78 -53.72
C PRO A 137 -31.10 -7.28 -54.03
N ASN A 138 -31.96 -8.02 -53.32
CA ASN A 138 -32.28 -9.40 -53.66
C ASN A 138 -33.05 -9.41 -55.01
N SER A 139 -32.35 -9.31 -56.13
CA SER A 139 -32.92 -9.62 -57.44
C SER A 139 -32.84 -11.14 -57.66
N ALA A 140 -33.73 -11.88 -57.01
CA ALA A 140 -33.97 -13.29 -57.29
C ALA A 140 -35.42 -13.64 -56.91
N GLU A 141 -36.28 -13.52 -57.93
CA GLU A 141 -37.45 -14.36 -58.29
C GLU A 141 -38.44 -14.81 -57.19
N ILE A 142 -39.69 -14.32 -57.26
CA ILE A 142 -40.86 -14.98 -57.92
C ILE A 142 -41.71 -13.88 -58.57
#